data_AF-A0A1F2WDJ1-F1
#
_entry.id   AF-A0A1F2WDJ1-F1
#
_cell.length_a   1.000
_cell.length_b   1.000
_cell.length_c   1.000
_cell.angle_alpha   90.00
_cell.angle_beta   90.00
_cell.angle_gamma   90.00
#
_symmetry.space_group_name_H-M   'P 1'
#
loop_
_entity.id
_entity.type
_entity.pdbx_description
1 polymer ?
#
loop_
_entity_poly.entity_id
_entity_poly.type
_entity_poly.pdbx_seq_one_letter_code
_entity_poly.pdbx_strand_id
1 'polypeptide(L)'
;MYWFLFAGYYQLFNMADNSVGVRSLIELSRGPSRGMTLEDLKQHYSFDLMLGRRMERLVTAGYLERDGARYRCTGKGLVAARLLGRLKRLLNLGPGG
;
A
#
# COMPACT_ATOMS: atom_id res chain seq x y z
N MET A 1 26.84 12.12 5.03
CA MET A 1 25.75 12.50 4.11
C MET A 1 25.23 11.24 3.39
N TYR A 2 24.50 10.37 4.10
CA TYR A 2 23.89 9.15 3.55
C TYR A 2 22.42 8.97 3.99
N TRP A 3 21.87 9.96 4.72
CA TRP A 3 20.54 9.86 5.32
C TRP A 3 19.43 9.78 4.27
N PHE A 4 19.56 10.46 3.13
CA PHE A 4 18.59 10.37 2.03
C PHE A 4 18.59 9.00 1.35
N LEU A 5 19.75 8.36 1.22
CA LEU A 5 19.85 6.99 0.70
C LEU A 5 19.26 5.98 1.69
N PHE A 6 19.54 6.16 2.98
CA PHE A 6 18.93 5.35 4.04
C PHE A 6 17.41 5.53 4.10
N ALA A 7 16.91 6.77 4.07
CA ALA A 7 15.49 7.07 4.05
C ALA A 7 14.81 6.50 2.80
N GLY A 8 15.42 6.65 1.62
CA GLY A 8 14.93 6.06 0.37
C GLY A 8 14.90 4.53 0.40
N TYR A 9 15.97 3.90 0.88
CA TYR A 9 16.05 2.45 1.07
C TYR A 9 15.00 1.96 2.06
N TYR A 10 14.85 2.62 3.20
CA TYR A 10 13.87 2.28 4.21
C TYR A 10 12.43 2.43 3.69
N GLN A 11 12.15 3.48 2.90
CA GLN A 11 10.86 3.67 2.25
C GLN A 11 10.57 2.58 1.23
N LEU A 12 11.56 2.21 0.40
CA LEU A 12 11.44 1.15 -0.61
C LEU A 12 11.26 -0.22 0.04
N PHE A 13 12.03 -0.51 1.09
CA PHE A 13 11.93 -1.76 1.84
C PHE A 13 10.57 -1.88 2.54
N ASN A 14 10.11 -0.82 3.21
CA ASN A 14 8.76 -0.80 3.77
C ASN A 14 7.69 -0.92 2.69
N MET A 15 7.87 -0.32 1.52
CA MET A 15 6.91 -0.41 0.42
C MET A 15 6.86 -1.82 -0.17
N ALA A 16 8.00 -2.50 -0.26
CA ALA A 16 8.08 -3.91 -0.65
C ALA A 16 7.41 -4.80 0.41
N ASP A 17 7.69 -4.59 1.70
CA ASP A 17 7.11 -5.37 2.80
C ASP A 17 5.59 -5.11 2.99
N ASN A 18 5.14 -3.89 2.70
CA ASN A 18 3.70 -3.55 2.65
C ASN A 18 3.01 -3.97 1.34
N SER A 19 3.76 -4.47 0.35
CA SER A 19 3.17 -5.00 -0.87
C SER A 19 2.39 -6.25 -0.52
N VAL A 20 1.14 -6.31 -1.00
CA VAL A 20 0.24 -7.45 -0.79
C VAL A 20 0.92 -8.73 -1.23
N GLY A 21 1.72 -8.69 -2.31
CA GLY A 21 2.44 -9.84 -2.82
C GLY A 21 3.48 -10.39 -1.86
N VAL A 22 4.32 -9.55 -1.26
CA VAL A 22 5.39 -9.99 -0.35
C VAL A 22 4.81 -10.54 0.95
N ARG A 23 3.81 -9.86 1.50
CA ARG A 23 3.15 -10.32 2.73
C ARG A 23 2.35 -11.59 2.49
N SER A 24 1.67 -11.73 1.36
CA SER A 24 1.04 -13.00 0.96
C SER A 24 2.07 -14.13 0.78
N LEU A 25 3.25 -13.83 0.21
CA LEU A 25 4.33 -14.81 0.03
C LEU A 25 4.91 -15.28 1.37
N ILE A 26 5.14 -14.37 2.32
CA ILE A 26 5.60 -14.68 3.68
C ILE A 26 4.55 -15.53 4.42
N GLU A 27 3.27 -15.18 4.34
CA GLU A 27 2.19 -15.95 4.98
C GLU A 27 2.06 -17.36 4.38
N LEU A 28 2.10 -17.46 3.05
CA LEU A 28 2.10 -18.75 2.33
C LEU A 28 3.32 -19.62 2.70
N SER A 29 4.46 -19.00 3.03
CA SER A 29 5.65 -19.73 3.48
C SER A 29 5.59 -20.21 4.94
N ARG A 30 4.69 -19.64 5.76
CA ARG A 30 4.56 -19.96 7.20
C ARG A 30 3.40 -20.90 7.52
N GLY A 31 2.49 -21.14 6.57
CA GLY A 31 1.37 -22.06 6.74
C GLY A 31 1.82 -23.52 6.82
N PRO A 32 1.20 -24.35 7.69
CA PRO A 32 1.52 -25.76 7.80
C PRO A 32 1.10 -26.48 6.51
N SER A 33 2.09 -27.00 5.78
CA SER A 33 1.95 -27.98 4.70
C SER A 33 1.14 -27.51 3.46
N ARG A 34 1.87 -27.04 2.43
CA ARG A 34 1.44 -27.00 1.00
C ARG A 34 0.27 -26.08 0.61
N GLY A 35 0.33 -24.84 1.06
CA GLY A 35 -0.40 -23.74 0.41
C GLY A 35 -1.82 -23.55 0.90
N MET A 36 -2.22 -22.28 1.01
CA MET A 36 -3.57 -21.87 1.35
C MET A 36 -4.40 -21.71 0.07
N THR A 37 -5.68 -22.07 0.14
CA THR A 37 -6.62 -21.75 -0.94
C THR A 37 -6.88 -20.23 -0.96
N LEU A 38 -7.35 -19.70 -2.10
CA LEU A 38 -7.68 -18.27 -2.23
C LEU A 38 -8.76 -17.84 -1.23
N GLU A 39 -9.64 -18.76 -0.82
CA GLU A 39 -10.71 -18.53 0.15
C GLU A 39 -10.18 -18.42 1.58
N ASP A 40 -9.24 -19.28 1.97
CA ASP A 40 -8.52 -19.18 3.26
C ASP A 40 -7.73 -17.87 3.35
N LEU A 41 -7.10 -17.48 2.23
CA LEU A 41 -6.36 -16.22 2.14
C LEU A 41 -7.31 -15.04 2.32
N LYS A 42 -8.49 -15.03 1.67
CA LYS A 42 -9.50 -13.97 1.78
C LYS A 42 -10.12 -13.88 3.19
N GLN A 43 -10.21 -14.98 3.93
CA GLN A 43 -10.67 -14.94 5.33
C GLN A 43 -9.67 -14.20 6.23
N HIS A 44 -8.36 -14.36 6.00
CA HIS A 44 -7.33 -13.63 6.73
C HIS A 44 -7.06 -12.23 6.15
N TYR A 45 -7.24 -12.06 4.84
CA TYR A 45 -7.17 -10.81 4.09
C TYR A 45 -8.58 -10.31 3.75
N SER A 46 -9.32 -9.84 4.76
CA SER A 46 -10.52 -9.06 4.49
C SER A 46 -10.11 -7.76 3.80
N PHE A 47 -10.42 -7.69 2.50
CA PHE A 47 -10.07 -6.58 1.62
C PHE A 47 -10.52 -5.25 2.23
N ASP A 48 -11.66 -5.24 2.91
CA ASP A 48 -12.23 -4.08 3.58
C ASP A 48 -11.39 -3.58 4.77
N LEU A 49 -10.90 -4.49 5.63
CA LEU A 49 -10.02 -4.09 6.75
C LEU A 49 -8.68 -3.57 6.24
N MET A 50 -8.18 -4.14 5.15
CA MET A 50 -6.90 -3.74 4.57
C MET A 50 -7.01 -2.40 3.84
N LEU A 51 -8.09 -2.21 3.07
CA LEU A 51 -8.38 -0.95 2.42
C LEU A 51 -8.66 0.15 3.46
N GLY A 52 -9.43 -0.16 4.50
CA GLY A 52 -9.69 0.73 5.63
C GLY A 52 -8.40 1.20 6.30
N ARG A 53 -7.51 0.28 6.70
CA ARG A 53 -6.20 0.62 7.29
C ARG A 53 -5.30 1.42 6.35
N ARG A 54 -5.43 1.25 5.03
CA ARG A 54 -4.70 2.07 4.05
C ARG A 54 -5.26 3.48 3.96
N MET A 55 -6.58 3.61 3.90
CA MET A 55 -7.25 4.92 3.88
C MET A 55 -6.94 5.71 5.16
N GLU A 56 -6.98 5.05 6.31
CA GLU A 56 -6.62 5.65 7.59
C GLU A 56 -5.17 6.14 7.63
N ARG A 57 -4.21 5.34 7.14
CA ARG A 57 -2.81 5.79 6.99
C ARG A 57 -2.68 7.03 6.10
N LEU A 58 -3.45 7.10 5.01
CA LEU A 58 -3.46 8.27 4.11
C LEU A 58 -4.09 9.50 4.76
N VAL A 59 -5.08 9.32 5.64
CA VAL A 59 -5.66 10.38 6.46
C VAL A 59 -4.63 10.88 7.48
N THR A 60 -4.02 9.98 8.25
CA THR A 60 -2.97 10.32 9.23
C THR A 60 -1.77 11.02 8.60
N ALA A 61 -1.39 10.65 7.37
CA ALA A 61 -0.31 11.30 6.62
C ALA A 61 -0.70 12.66 6.00
N GLY A 62 -1.97 13.07 6.13
CA GLY A 62 -2.51 14.34 5.63
C GLY A 62 -2.75 14.37 4.12
N TYR A 63 -2.82 13.21 3.45
CA TYR A 63 -3.12 13.12 2.02
C TYR A 63 -4.63 13.00 1.75
N LEU A 64 -5.38 12.44 2.69
CA LEU A 64 -6.83 12.37 2.65
C LEU A 64 -7.45 13.10 3.85
N GLU A 65 -8.63 13.65 3.65
CA GLU A 65 -9.55 14.09 4.69
C GLU A 65 -10.75 13.14 4.69
N ARG A 66 -11.18 12.76 5.89
CA ARG A 66 -12.39 11.95 6.07
C ARG A 66 -13.54 12.88 6.48
N ASP A 67 -14.55 12.93 5.62
CA ASP A 67 -15.80 13.65 5.87
C ASP A 67 -16.93 12.60 6.01
N GLY A 68 -17.13 12.15 7.26
CA GLY A 68 -18.05 11.05 7.58
C GLY A 68 -17.69 9.73 6.88
N ALA A 69 -18.54 9.34 5.92
CA ALA A 69 -18.37 8.13 5.10
C ALA A 69 -17.58 8.39 3.80
N ARG A 70 -17.21 9.64 3.49
CA ARG A 70 -16.52 10.01 2.26
C ARG A 70 -15.05 10.34 2.55
N TYR A 71 -14.17 9.94 1.64
CA TYR A 71 -12.77 10.34 1.62
C TYR A 71 -12.56 11.39 0.54
N ARG A 72 -11.90 12.50 0.88
CA ARG A 72 -11.52 13.56 -0.07
C ARG A 72 -10.01 13.72 -0.07
N CYS A 73 -9.42 13.93 -1.24
CA CYS A 73 -8.00 14.27 -1.32
C CYS A 73 -7.77 15.70 -0.83
N THR A 74 -6.79 15.88 0.05
CA THR A 74 -6.29 17.20 0.42
C THR A 74 -5.50 17.79 -0.76
N GLY A 75 -5.20 19.09 -0.72
CA GLY A 75 -4.33 19.72 -1.72
C GLY A 75 -2.98 19.01 -1.86
N LYS A 76 -2.39 18.59 -0.73
CA LYS A 76 -1.16 17.78 -0.67
C LYS A 76 -1.35 16.40 -1.32
N GLY A 77 -2.46 15.73 -1.02
CA GLY A 77 -2.84 14.44 -1.63
C GLY A 77 -2.98 14.52 -3.14
N LEU A 78 -3.57 15.61 -3.64
CA LEU A 78 -3.82 15.83 -5.06
C LEU A 78 -2.51 16.06 -5.84
N VAL A 79 -1.58 16.82 -5.27
CA VAL A 79 -0.23 17.01 -5.85
C VAL A 79 0.54 15.69 -5.85
N ALA A 80 0.54 14.96 -4.74
CA ALA A 80 1.20 13.65 -4.64
C ALA A 80 0.62 12.64 -5.63
N ALA A 81 -0.71 12.57 -5.77
CA ALA A 81 -1.39 11.69 -6.72
C ALA A 81 -1.02 12.03 -8.18
N ARG A 82 -0.93 13.32 -8.54
CA ARG A 82 -0.51 13.75 -9.88
C ARG A 82 0.94 13.39 -10.17
N LEU A 83 1.85 13.60 -9.22
CA LEU A 83 3.26 13.24 -9.38
C LEU A 83 3.44 11.74 -9.54
N LEU A 84 2.83 10.94 -8.67
CA LEU A 84 2.88 9.48 -8.73
C LEU A 84 2.21 8.94 -10.00
N GLY A 85 1.09 9.53 -10.43
CA GLY A 85 0.42 9.16 -11.68
C GLY A 85 1.29 9.43 -12.91
N ARG A 86 2.02 10.55 -12.94
CA ARG A 86 2.99 10.85 -14.00
C ARG A 86 4.17 9.89 -13.97
N LEU A 87 4.69 9.59 -12.79
CA LEU A 87 5.81 8.65 -12.61
C LEU A 87 5.42 7.23 -13.04
N LYS A 88 4.23 6.75 -12.66
CA LYS A 88 3.71 5.44 -13.11
C LYS A 88 3.62 5.37 -14.64
N ARG A 89 3.15 6.44 -15.28
CA ARG A 89 3.08 6.54 -16.75
C ARG A 89 4.47 6.54 -17.39
N LEU A 90 5.44 7.22 -16.78
CA LEU A 90 6.84 7.21 -17.25
C LEU A 90 7.47 5.81 -17.15
N LEU A 91 7.12 5.07 -16.10
CA LEU A 91 7.69 3.75 -15.80
C LEU A 91 6.88 2.57 -16.38
N ASN A 92 5.81 2.82 -17.14
CA ASN A 92 4.91 1.78 -17.67
C ASN A 92 4.40 0.78 -16.61
N LEU A 93 4.25 1.24 -15.36
CA LEU A 93 3.66 0.44 -14.30
C LEU A 93 2.16 0.36 -14.56
N GLY A 94 1.64 -0.86 -14.75
CA GLY A 94 0.23 -1.13 -15.06
C GLY A 94 -0.77 -0.55 -14.03
N PRO A 95 -2.09 -0.67 -14.27
CA PRO A 95 -3.13 -0.11 -13.43
C PRO A 95 -3.27 -0.89 -12.12
N GLY A 96 -2.29 -0.78 -11.23
CA GLY A 96 -2.27 -1.41 -9.92
C GLY A 96 -1.56 -0.50 -8.95
N GLY A 97 -2.27 -0.13 -7.88
CA GLY A 97 -1.79 0.66 -6.74
C GLY A 97 -0.52 0.08 -6.15
#